data_AF-A0A2Z5VJH6-F1
#
_entry.id   AF-A0A2Z5VJH6-F1
#
_cell.length_a   1.000
_cell.length_b   1.000
_cell.length_c   1.000
_cell.angle_alpha   90.00
_cell.angle_beta   90.00
_cell.angle_gamma   90.00
#
_symmetry.space_group_name_H-M   'P 1'
#
loop_
_entity.id
_entity.type
_entity.pdbx_description
1 polymer ?
#
loop_
_entity_poly.entity_id
_entity_poly.type
_entity_poly.pdbx_seq_one_letter_code
_entity_poly.pdbx_strand_id
1 'polypeptide(L)' 'SWHRLFVDPLSRAMYSSDGPDFEFVQQKRKEGLSIHEAVWQLAWKKSGPEMASLEAWLEEHEKYRSVA' A
#
# COMPACT_ATOMS: atom_id res chain seq x y z
N SER A 1 9.41 14.67 4.11
CA SER A 1 9.80 14.14 5.43
C SER A 1 9.94 12.62 5.32
N TRP A 2 11.12 12.08 5.60
CA TRP A 2 11.43 10.65 5.58
C TRP A 2 10.65 9.83 6.63
N HIS A 3 9.94 10.49 7.56
CA HIS A 3 9.14 9.82 8.57
C HIS A 3 7.82 9.24 8.05
N ARG A 4 7.30 9.67 6.88
CA ARG A 4 6.10 9.02 6.30
C ARG A 4 6.38 7.64 5.70
N LEU A 5 7.60 7.45 5.17
CA LEU A 5 8.05 6.22 4.49
C LEU A 5 8.04 4.96 5.39
N PHE A 6 7.98 5.12 6.72
CA PHE A 6 7.90 3.99 7.65
C PHE A 6 6.56 3.91 8.40
N VAL A 7 5.69 4.90 8.22
CA VAL A 7 4.44 5.03 8.97
C VAL A 7 3.24 4.67 8.11
N ASP A 8 3.30 4.89 6.79
CA ASP A 8 2.18 4.49 5.92
C ASP A 8 2.18 2.96 5.67
N PRO A 9 1.01 2.32 5.66
CA PRO A 9 0.86 0.88 5.43
C PRO A 9 1.39 0.39 4.09
N LEU A 10 1.39 1.23 3.05
CA LEU A 10 1.82 0.84 1.70
C LEU A 10 3.34 0.73 1.63
N SER A 11 4.08 1.69 2.20
CA SER A 11 5.55 1.63 2.25
C SER A 11 6.02 0.43 3.10
N ARG A 12 5.33 0.11 4.20
CA ARG A 12 5.64 -1.10 4.99
C ARG A 12 5.43 -2.38 4.20
N ALA A 13 4.36 -2.48 3.41
CA ALA A 13 4.14 -3.64 2.55
C ALA A 13 5.19 -3.72 1.43
N MET A 14 5.58 -2.58 0.85
CA MET A 14 6.56 -2.52 -0.25
C MET A 14 7.98 -2.90 0.19
N TYR A 15 8.39 -2.48 1.39
CA TYR A 15 9.71 -2.76 1.96
C TYR A 15 9.69 -3.87 3.01
N SER A 16 8.69 -4.74 2.97
CA SER A 16 8.61 -5.87 3.89
C SER A 16 9.81 -6.81 3.72
N SER A 17 10.40 -7.21 4.86
CA SER A 17 11.45 -8.23 4.91
C SER A 17 10.90 -9.63 5.19
N ASP A 18 9.58 -9.79 5.34
CA ASP A 18 8.95 -11.06 5.65
C ASP A 18 8.87 -11.96 4.41
N GLY A 19 9.39 -13.19 4.51
CA GLY A 19 9.34 -14.17 3.41
C GLY A 19 7.92 -14.45 2.86
N PRO A 20 6.90 -14.65 3.72
CA PRO A 20 5.52 -14.88 3.26
C PRO A 20 4.91 -13.72 2.47
N ASP A 21 5.33 -12.48 2.74
CA ASP A 21 4.87 -11.31 2.00
C ASP A 21 5.45 -11.29 0.58
N PHE A 22 6.73 -11.66 0.45
CA PHE A 22 7.36 -11.83 -0.84
C PHE A 22 6.65 -12.91 -1.67
N GLU A 23 6.35 -14.06 -1.06
CA GLU A 23 5.60 -15.14 -1.73
C GLU A 23 4.20 -14.69 -2.17
N PHE A 24 3.50 -13.93 -1.33
CA PHE A 24 2.19 -13.37 -1.67
C PHE A 24 2.27 -12.45 -2.89
N VAL A 25 3.22 -11.51 -2.90
CA VAL A 25 3.42 -10.59 -4.02
C VAL A 25 3.81 -11.35 -5.29
N GLN A 26 4.71 -12.34 -5.19
CA GLN A 26 5.09 -13.20 -6.32
C GLN A 26 3.88 -13.95 -6.88
N GLN A 27 3.01 -14.49 -6.03
CA GLN A 27 1.80 -15.18 -6.46
C GLN A 27 0.84 -14.22 -7.19
N LYS A 28 0.59 -13.03 -6.65
CA LYS A 28 -0.23 -12.02 -7.32
C LYS A 28 0.33 -11.57 -8.67
N ARG A 29 1.65 -11.48 -8.78
CA ARG A 29 2.30 -11.20 -10.07
C ARG A 29 2.14 -12.33 -11.08
N LYS A 30 2.15 -13.59 -10.64
CA LYS A 30 1.84 -14.75 -11.51
C LYS A 30 0.38 -14.77 -11.97
N GLU A 31 -0.52 -14.22 -11.16
CA GLU A 31 -1.94 -13.98 -11.52
C GLU A 31 -2.13 -12.82 -12.50
N GLY A 32 -1.05 -12.12 -12.88
CA GLY A 32 -1.07 -11.03 -13.85
C GLY A 32 -1.19 -9.63 -13.26
N LEU A 33 -1.22 -9.49 -11.93
CA LEU A 33 -1.27 -8.18 -11.29
C LEU A 33 0.07 -7.46 -11.42
N SER A 34 0.01 -6.12 -11.54
CA SER A 34 1.19 -5.29 -11.40
C SER A 34 1.78 -5.39 -10.00
N ILE A 35 3.07 -5.03 -9.86
CA ILE A 35 3.72 -4.99 -8.54
C ILE A 35 3.00 -4.02 -7.59
N HIS A 36 2.49 -2.89 -8.10
CA HIS A 36 1.79 -1.90 -7.30
C HIS A 36 0.45 -2.45 -6.76
N GLU A 37 -0.33 -3.13 -7.60
CA GLU A 37 -1.58 -3.76 -7.17
C GLU A 37 -1.34 -4.90 -6.19
N ALA A 38 -0.29 -5.71 -6.41
CA ALA A 38 0.07 -6.79 -5.49
C ALA A 38 0.48 -6.25 -4.11
N VAL A 39 1.28 -5.18 -4.06
CA VAL A 39 1.67 -4.50 -2.82
C VAL A 39 0.47 -3.81 -2.16
N TRP A 40 -0.44 -3.23 -2.94
CA TRP A 40 -1.69 -2.66 -2.43
C TRP A 40 -2.54 -3.71 -1.71
N GLN A 41 -2.75 -4.87 -2.33
CA GLN A 41 -3.46 -5.98 -1.70
C GLN A 41 -2.74 -6.51 -0.46
N LEU A 42 -1.42 -6.55 -0.47
CA LEU A 42 -0.63 -6.94 0.70
C LEU A 42 -0.82 -5.95 1.86
N ALA A 43 -0.79 -4.65 1.57
CA ALA A 43 -1.02 -3.60 2.57
C ALA A 43 -2.42 -3.72 3.19
N TRP A 44 -3.45 -3.97 2.37
CA TRP A 44 -4.81 -4.24 2.84
C TRP A 44 -4.91 -5.48 3.71
N LYS A 45 -4.18 -6.54 3.36
CA LYS A 45 -4.13 -7.79 4.13
C LYS A 45 -3.48 -7.61 5.51
N LYS A 46 -2.40 -6.82 5.61
CA LYS A 46 -1.64 -6.63 6.87
C LYS A 46 -2.19 -5.52 7.76
N SER A 47 -2.69 -4.44 7.15
CA SER A 47 -2.95 -3.17 7.83
C SER A 47 -4.28 -2.55 7.41
N GLY A 48 -5.33 -3.38 7.26
CA GLY A 48 -6.65 -2.96 6.76
C GLY A 48 -7.23 -1.68 7.38
N PRO A 49 -7.31 -1.52 8.73
CA PRO A 49 -7.82 -0.29 9.34
C PRO A 49 -6.98 0.96 9.01
N GLU A 50 -5.65 0.79 8.90
CA GLU A 50 -4.74 1.88 8.54
C GLU A 50 -4.85 2.23 7.05
N MET A 51 -5.06 1.23 6.18
CA MET A 51 -5.34 1.44 4.75
C MET A 51 -6.67 2.16 4.54
N ALA A 52 -7.72 1.79 5.27
CA ALA A 52 -9.00 2.50 5.21
C ALA A 52 -8.86 3.97 5.63
N SER A 53 -8.06 4.24 6.67
CA SER A 53 -7.76 5.60 7.11
C SER A 53 -6.93 6.36 6.06
N LEU A 54 -6.00 5.69 5.39
CA LEU A 54 -5.19 6.25 4.31
C LEU A 54 -6.04 6.58 3.08
N GLU A 55 -6.94 5.70 2.65
CA GLU A 55 -7.87 5.95 1.55
C GLU A 55 -8.79 7.14 1.88
N ALA A 56 -9.40 7.17 3.07
CA ALA A 56 -10.23 8.30 3.49
C ALA A 56 -9.46 9.63 3.49
N TRP A 57 -8.21 9.62 3.96
CA TRP A 57 -7.34 10.79 3.90
C TRP A 57 -7.00 11.20 2.46
N LEU A 58 -6.71 10.24 1.58
CA LEU A 58 -6.46 10.51 0.16
C LEU A 58 -7.68 11.10 -0.53
N GLU A 59 -8.89 10.57 -0.29
CA GLU A 59 -10.13 11.10 -0.84
C GLU A 59 -10.40 12.54 -0.38
N GLU A 60 -10.15 12.83 0.89
CA GLU A 60 -10.30 14.18 1.45
C GLU A 60 -9.29 15.17 0.85
N HIS A 61 -8.04 14.73 0.65
CA HIS A 61 -6.94 15.60 0.23
C HIS A 61 -6.66 15.63 -1.29
N GLU A 62 -7.07 14.65 -2.08
CA GLU A 62 -7.00 14.70 -3.56
C GLU A 62 -7.96 15.73 -4.13
N LYS A 63 -9.06 16.01 -3.43
CA LYS A 63 -10.02 17.08 -3.78
C LYS A 63 -9.39 18.47 -3.86
N TYR A 64 -8.22 18.67 -3.23
CA TYR A 64 -7.47 19.93 -3.24
C TYR A 64 -6.30 19.96 -4.24
N ARG A 65 -5.96 18.83 -4.87
CA ARG A 65 -4.86 18.76 -5.86
C ARG A 65 -5.33 19.05 -7.29
N SER A 66 -6.62 18.92 -7.58
CA SER A 66 -7.21 19.23 -8.89
C SER A 66 -7.56 20.71 -9.09
N VAL A 67 -7.26 21.58 -8.13
CA VAL A 67 -7.54 23.03 -8.16
C VAL A 67 -6.25 23.88 -8.19
N ALA A 68 -5.10 23.27 -8.49
CA ALA A 68 -3.81 23.96 -8.61
C ALA A 68 -3.28 23.92 -10.05
#